data_AF-B8MGY2-F1
#
_entry.id   AF-B8MGY2-F1
#
_cell.length_a   1.000
_cell.length_b   1.000
_cell.length_c   1.000
_cell.angle_alpha   90.00
_cell.angle_beta   90.00
_cell.angle_gamma   90.00
#
_symmetry.space_group_name_H-M   'P 1'
#
loop_
_entity.id
_entity.type
_entity.pdbx_description
1 polymer ?
#
loop_
_entity_poly.entity_id
_entity_poly.type
_entity_poly.pdbx_seq_one_letter_code
_entity_poly.pdbx_strand_id
1 'polypeptide(L)'
;MMLTSNRNRSCLIPTNYNDFCDRLNRDVYAVIKGAIPRDRAEEYADAFLSYIEDFGLGFNRNDPSTVKQDMLPVINEKGMILNYGITHEQWVWDICGEPAVIDAFAKVYEDDDLIVSFDVANVGFAKYLFHPSWLRNS
;
A
#
# COMPACT_ATOMS: atom_id res chain seq x y z
N MET A 1 -3.08 10.19 -1.45
CA MET A 1 -4.06 10.99 -0.67
C MET A 1 -5.17 11.41 -1.63
N MET A 2 -6.43 11.02 -1.39
CA MET A 2 -7.57 11.43 -2.24
C MET A 2 -8.05 12.84 -1.84
N LEU A 3 -8.22 13.73 -2.81
CA LEU A 3 -8.70 15.11 -2.64
C LEU A 3 -9.95 15.31 -3.50
N THR A 4 -11.02 15.88 -2.92
CA THR A 4 -12.27 16.16 -3.64
C THR A 4 -12.55 17.68 -3.73
N SER A 5 -13.36 18.07 -4.70
CA SER A 5 -13.63 19.48 -5.04
C SER A 5 -14.84 20.09 -4.30
N ASN A 6 -15.61 19.38 -3.46
CA ASN A 6 -16.77 20.01 -2.83
C ASN A 6 -17.19 19.48 -1.45
N ARG A 7 -17.86 20.37 -0.70
CA ARG A 7 -18.10 20.28 0.75
C ARG A 7 -19.35 19.46 1.10
N ASN A 8 -19.20 18.15 1.24
CA ASN A 8 -19.96 17.33 2.20
C ASN A 8 -19.18 16.02 2.42
N ARG A 9 -18.94 15.66 3.68
CA ARG A 9 -18.12 14.49 4.05
C ARG A 9 -18.94 13.70 5.07
N SER A 10 -19.83 12.83 4.61
CA SER A 10 -20.79 12.18 5.52
C SER A 10 -20.09 11.35 6.56
N CYS A 11 -19.15 10.49 6.19
CA CYS A 11 -18.43 9.69 7.19
C CYS A 11 -17.53 10.49 8.15
N LEU A 12 -17.50 11.83 8.07
CA LEU A 12 -16.84 12.73 9.02
C LEU A 12 -17.83 13.53 9.90
N ILE A 13 -19.14 13.33 9.73
CA ILE A 13 -20.17 13.89 10.59
C ILE A 13 -20.59 12.82 11.61
N PRO A 14 -20.46 13.06 12.93
CA PRO A 14 -20.87 12.11 13.95
C PRO A 14 -22.39 11.83 13.91
N THR A 15 -22.76 10.64 13.44
CA THR A 15 -24.12 10.06 13.49
C THR A 15 -24.00 8.54 13.41
N ASN A 16 -25.11 7.80 13.49
CA ASN A 16 -25.12 6.34 13.42
C ASN A 16 -25.35 5.86 11.98
N TYR A 17 -24.29 5.39 11.34
CA TYR A 17 -24.28 4.85 9.97
C TYR A 17 -24.57 3.35 9.92
N ASN A 18 -24.40 2.63 11.03
CA ASN A 18 -24.42 1.17 11.13
C ASN A 18 -23.40 0.47 10.22
N ASP A 19 -22.23 1.08 10.01
CA ASP A 19 -21.18 0.55 9.15
C ASP A 19 -19.75 0.96 9.59
N PHE A 20 -18.79 1.00 8.65
CA PHE A 20 -17.40 1.37 8.98
C PHE A 20 -17.21 2.86 9.27
N CYS A 21 -18.13 3.73 8.84
CA CYS A 21 -18.07 5.16 9.09
C CYS A 21 -18.25 5.50 10.57
N ASP A 22 -18.96 4.66 11.34
CA ASP A 22 -19.02 4.79 12.80
C ASP A 22 -17.65 4.59 13.46
N ARG A 23 -16.88 3.61 12.96
CA ARG A 23 -15.51 3.35 13.44
C ARG A 23 -14.57 4.46 13.00
N LEU A 24 -14.69 4.93 11.75
CA LEU A 24 -13.89 6.03 11.24
C LEU A 24 -14.11 7.32 12.03
N ASN A 25 -15.36 7.68 12.33
CA ASN A 25 -15.69 8.85 13.14
C ASN A 25 -15.14 8.74 14.57
N ARG A 26 -15.24 7.57 15.19
CA ARG A 26 -14.84 7.35 16.59
C ARG A 26 -13.33 7.23 16.76
N ASP A 27 -12.68 6.44 15.91
CA ASP A 27 -11.30 5.99 16.10
C ASP A 27 -10.31 6.69 15.16
N VAL A 28 -10.79 7.56 14.25
CA VAL A 28 -10.04 8.18 13.14
C VAL A 28 -9.38 7.18 12.18
N TYR A 29 -9.76 5.90 12.25
CA TYR A 29 -9.43 4.85 11.30
C TYR A 29 -10.55 3.81 11.24
N ALA A 30 -10.61 3.06 10.13
CA ALA A 30 -11.48 1.90 10.01
C ALA A 30 -10.78 0.80 9.20
N VAL A 31 -11.07 -0.45 9.57
CA VAL A 31 -10.62 -1.62 8.82
C VAL A 31 -11.77 -2.15 7.98
N ILE A 32 -11.53 -2.29 6.68
CA ILE A 32 -12.45 -2.88 5.71
C ILE A 32 -11.89 -4.24 5.32
N LYS A 33 -12.51 -5.29 5.86
CA LYS A 33 -12.08 -6.66 5.61
C LYS A 33 -12.52 -7.10 4.22
N GLY A 34 -11.61 -7.71 3.46
CA GLY A 34 -11.91 -8.23 2.13
C GLY A 34 -12.18 -7.16 1.07
N ALA A 35 -11.70 -5.92 1.28
CA ALA A 35 -11.71 -4.90 0.23
C ALA A 35 -10.97 -5.39 -1.03
N ILE A 36 -9.90 -6.16 -0.82
CA ILE A 36 -9.25 -6.93 -1.87
C ILE A 36 -9.43 -8.41 -1.51
N PRO A 37 -10.05 -9.22 -2.38
CA PRO A 37 -10.09 -10.68 -2.27
C PRO A 37 -8.69 -11.26 -2.13
N ARG A 38 -8.57 -12.35 -1.37
CA ARG A 38 -7.28 -12.92 -0.98
C ARG A 38 -6.44 -13.36 -2.18
N ASP A 39 -7.07 -14.01 -3.15
CA ASP A 39 -6.47 -14.45 -4.41
C ASP A 39 -5.83 -13.28 -5.17
N ARG A 40 -6.55 -12.17 -5.36
CA ARG A 40 -6.00 -10.97 -6.01
C ARG A 40 -4.90 -10.31 -5.18
N ALA A 41 -5.04 -10.28 -3.85
CA ALA A 41 -3.98 -9.80 -2.98
C ALA A 41 -2.69 -10.65 -3.10
N GLU A 42 -2.81 -11.96 -3.27
CA GLU A 42 -1.70 -12.87 -3.52
C GLU A 42 -1.07 -12.62 -4.90
N GLU A 43 -1.87 -12.35 -5.94
CA GLU A 43 -1.39 -11.95 -7.27
C GLU A 43 -0.59 -10.64 -7.25
N TYR A 44 -1.07 -9.60 -6.55
CA TYR A 44 -0.32 -8.35 -6.42
C TYR A 44 0.98 -8.51 -5.63
N ALA A 45 0.98 -9.38 -4.61
CA ALA A 45 2.19 -9.71 -3.87
C ALA A 45 3.21 -10.44 -4.77
N ASP A 46 2.74 -11.34 -5.63
CA ASP A 46 3.58 -12.03 -6.61
C ASP A 46 4.15 -11.06 -7.65
N ALA A 47 3.35 -10.12 -8.15
CA ALA A 47 3.79 -9.07 -9.06
C ALA A 47 4.87 -8.17 -8.43
N PHE A 48 4.70 -7.79 -7.16
CA PHE A 48 5.74 -7.06 -6.42
C PHE A 48 7.04 -7.87 -6.31
N LEU A 49 6.96 -9.17 -5.97
CA LEU A 49 8.15 -10.02 -5.86
C LEU A 49 8.85 -10.18 -7.23
N SER A 50 8.09 -10.30 -8.31
CA SER A 50 8.61 -10.33 -9.69
C SER A 50 9.34 -9.04 -10.04
N TYR A 51 8.72 -7.90 -9.74
CA TYR A 51 9.34 -6.59 -9.90
C TYR A 51 10.70 -6.47 -9.18
N ILE A 52 10.83 -7.01 -7.96
CA ILE A 52 12.11 -7.00 -7.24
C ILE A 52 13.14 -7.94 -7.89
N GLU A 53 12.72 -9.13 -8.34
CA GLU A 53 13.60 -10.10 -9.02
C GLU A 53 14.11 -9.57 -10.37
N ASP A 54 13.29 -8.80 -11.09
CA ASP A 54 13.61 -8.26 -12.41
C ASP A 54 14.78 -7.25 -12.42
N PHE A 55 15.18 -6.71 -11.26
CA PHE A 55 16.41 -5.92 -11.14
C PHE A 55 17.67 -6.77 -11.38
N GLY A 56 17.59 -8.09 -11.28
CA GLY A 56 18.72 -9.00 -11.53
C GLY A 56 19.85 -8.89 -10.50
N LEU A 57 19.56 -8.39 -9.30
CA LEU A 57 20.55 -8.15 -8.24
C LEU A 57 20.84 -9.40 -7.38
N GLY A 58 20.11 -10.49 -7.59
CA GLY A 58 20.32 -11.75 -6.89
C GLY A 58 19.33 -12.04 -5.76
N PHE A 59 18.31 -11.19 -5.56
CA PHE A 59 17.14 -11.54 -4.76
C PHE A 59 16.41 -12.75 -5.36
N ASN A 60 15.96 -13.65 -4.49
CA ASN A 60 15.13 -14.80 -4.82
C ASN A 60 14.02 -14.92 -3.75
N ARG A 61 12.76 -14.80 -4.17
CA ARG A 61 11.61 -14.83 -3.24
C ARG A 61 11.50 -16.12 -2.42
N ASN A 62 12.09 -17.21 -2.90
CA ASN A 62 12.07 -18.52 -2.25
C ASN A 62 13.28 -18.77 -1.35
N ASP A 63 14.24 -17.84 -1.30
CA ASP A 63 15.43 -17.94 -0.45
C ASP A 63 15.59 -16.70 0.43
N PRO A 64 15.17 -16.76 1.71
CA PRO A 64 15.30 -15.66 2.66
C PRO A 64 16.74 -15.17 2.86
N SER A 65 17.76 -16.00 2.56
CA SER A 65 19.17 -15.61 2.68
C SER A 65 19.60 -14.58 1.62
N THR A 66 18.78 -14.36 0.60
CA THR A 66 18.99 -13.35 -0.45
C THR A 66 18.41 -11.98 -0.12
N VAL A 67 17.68 -11.84 0.99
CA VAL A 67 17.16 -10.56 1.48
C VAL A 67 18.32 -9.75 2.07
N LYS A 68 19.15 -9.18 1.19
CA LYS A 68 20.38 -8.44 1.52
C LYS A 68 20.43 -7.13 0.74
N GLN A 69 21.14 -6.14 1.29
CA GLN A 69 21.31 -4.82 0.68
C GLN A 69 21.76 -4.89 -0.77
N ASP A 70 22.82 -5.65 -0.99
CA ASP A 70 23.47 -5.73 -2.30
C ASP A 70 22.69 -6.61 -3.29
N MET A 71 21.61 -7.26 -2.85
CA MET A 71 20.75 -8.12 -3.65
C MET A 71 19.37 -7.51 -3.94
N LEU A 72 19.09 -6.31 -3.41
CA LEU A 72 17.82 -5.61 -3.53
C LEU A 72 18.02 -4.25 -4.20
N PRO A 73 16.98 -3.69 -4.86
CA PRO A 73 17.02 -2.31 -5.30
C PRO A 73 17.14 -1.36 -4.11
N VAL A 74 17.43 -0.08 -4.37
CA VAL A 74 17.54 0.92 -3.29
C VAL A 74 16.20 1.03 -2.56
N ILE A 75 16.21 0.59 -1.31
CA ILE A 75 15.15 0.72 -0.33
C ILE A 75 15.73 1.56 0.81
N ASN A 76 15.04 2.65 1.18
CA ASN A 76 15.56 3.52 2.23
C ASN A 76 15.48 2.84 3.61
N GLU A 77 16.03 3.50 4.63
CA GLU A 77 16.09 3.00 6.01
C GLU A 77 14.71 2.77 6.66
N LYS A 78 13.64 3.29 6.04
CA LYS A 78 12.25 3.12 6.49
C LYS A 78 11.52 2.00 5.74
N GLY A 79 12.20 1.27 4.85
CA GLY A 79 11.59 0.23 4.03
C GLY A 79 10.85 0.77 2.81
N MET A 80 11.09 2.02 2.41
CA MET A 80 10.38 2.65 1.30
C MET A 80 11.14 2.55 -0.01
N ILE A 81 10.41 2.20 -1.08
CA ILE A 81 10.85 2.34 -2.46
C ILE A 81 10.18 3.60 -3.02
N LEU A 82 10.99 4.65 -3.19
CA LEU A 82 10.58 5.96 -3.72
C LEU A 82 11.01 6.14 -5.18
N ASN A 83 11.90 5.27 -5.66
CA ASN A 83 12.56 5.38 -6.96
C ASN A 83 11.97 4.38 -7.96
N TYR A 84 12.56 4.34 -9.16
CA TYR A 84 12.34 3.30 -10.17
C TYR A 84 10.93 3.26 -10.78
N GLY A 85 10.12 4.30 -10.57
CA GLY A 85 8.77 4.36 -11.13
C GLY A 85 7.83 3.31 -10.55
N ILE A 86 8.11 2.79 -9.35
CA ILE A 86 7.29 1.73 -8.72
C ILE A 86 5.80 2.12 -8.63
N THR A 87 5.51 3.40 -8.40
CA THR A 87 4.14 3.94 -8.35
C THR A 87 3.42 3.93 -9.70
N HIS A 88 4.15 3.68 -10.79
CA HIS A 88 3.64 3.56 -12.14
C HIS A 88 3.55 2.11 -12.63
N GLU A 89 3.88 1.13 -11.79
CA GLU A 89 3.70 -0.27 -12.10
C GLU A 89 2.21 -0.66 -12.15
N GLN A 90 1.85 -1.55 -13.08
CA GLN A 90 0.46 -1.93 -13.32
C GLN A 90 -0.22 -2.48 -12.06
N TRP A 91 0.48 -3.31 -11.28
CA TRP A 91 -0.05 -3.90 -10.06
C TRP A 91 -0.38 -2.86 -8.97
N VAL A 92 0.32 -1.72 -8.95
CA VAL A 92 -0.01 -0.60 -8.04
C VAL A 92 -1.32 0.07 -8.46
N TRP A 93 -1.47 0.31 -9.77
CA TRP A 93 -2.72 0.85 -10.33
C TRP A 93 -3.90 -0.10 -10.12
N ASP A 94 -3.70 -1.40 -10.30
CA ASP A 94 -4.74 -2.41 -10.13
C ASP A 94 -5.27 -2.46 -8.70
N ILE A 95 -4.39 -2.43 -7.69
CA ILE A 95 -4.76 -2.33 -6.26
C ILE A 95 -5.69 -1.14 -6.01
N CYS A 96 -5.48 -0.04 -6.72
CA CYS A 96 -6.22 1.20 -6.48
C CYS A 96 -7.45 1.33 -7.36
N GLY A 97 -7.47 0.59 -8.47
CA GLY A 97 -8.64 0.31 -9.29
C GLY A 97 -9.61 -0.69 -8.65
N GLU A 98 -9.28 -1.26 -7.50
CA GLU A 98 -10.12 -2.22 -6.79
C GLU A 98 -11.48 -1.62 -6.44
N PRO A 99 -12.61 -2.20 -6.91
CA PRO A 99 -13.94 -1.60 -6.73
C PRO A 99 -14.26 -1.33 -5.25
N ALA A 100 -14.03 -2.29 -4.36
CA ALA A 100 -14.32 -2.11 -2.95
C ALA A 100 -13.35 -1.16 -2.21
N VAL A 101 -12.18 -0.86 -2.80
CA VAL A 101 -11.30 0.22 -2.30
C VAL A 101 -11.87 1.57 -2.73
N ILE A 102 -12.25 1.73 -4.00
CA ILE A 102 -12.89 2.94 -4.53
C ILE A 102 -14.19 3.23 -3.78
N ASP A 103 -15.08 2.24 -3.67
CA ASP A 103 -16.40 2.37 -3.01
C ASP A 103 -16.26 2.84 -1.55
N ALA A 104 -15.23 2.38 -0.85
CA ALA A 104 -14.95 2.79 0.51
C ALA A 104 -14.64 4.29 0.61
N PHE A 105 -13.79 4.80 -0.29
CA PHE A 105 -13.46 6.22 -0.32
C PHE A 105 -14.63 7.06 -0.87
N ALA A 106 -15.33 6.56 -1.89
CA ALA A 106 -16.48 7.25 -2.47
C ALA A 106 -17.57 7.47 -1.43
N LYS A 107 -17.80 6.47 -0.59
CA LYS A 107 -18.69 6.58 0.56
C LYS A 107 -18.22 7.59 1.60
N VAL A 108 -16.92 7.66 1.91
CA VAL A 108 -16.40 8.61 2.90
C VAL A 108 -16.56 10.05 2.43
N TYR A 109 -16.33 10.29 1.14
CA TYR A 109 -16.33 11.63 0.56
C TYR A 109 -17.65 12.03 -0.11
N GLU A 110 -18.62 11.11 -0.22
CA GLU A 110 -19.85 11.27 -1.00
C GLU A 110 -19.59 11.74 -2.44
N ASP A 111 -18.54 11.18 -3.05
CA ASP A 111 -18.06 11.59 -4.36
C ASP A 111 -17.51 10.36 -5.10
N ASP A 112 -18.00 10.14 -6.32
CA ASP A 112 -17.52 9.07 -7.19
C ASP A 112 -16.36 9.55 -8.09
N ASP A 113 -16.15 10.87 -8.22
CA ASP A 113 -15.06 11.46 -9.00
C ASP A 113 -13.80 11.61 -8.14
N LEU A 114 -13.18 10.46 -7.83
CA LEU A 114 -12.01 10.38 -6.95
C LEU A 114 -10.71 10.38 -7.75
N ILE A 115 -9.78 11.24 -7.33
CA ILE A 115 -8.39 11.22 -7.81
C ILE A 115 -7.48 10.51 -6.82
N VAL A 116 -6.58 9.66 -7.31
CA VAL A 116 -5.58 8.98 -6.48
C VAL A 116 -4.19 9.59 -6.68
N SER A 117 -3.41 9.68 -5.61
CA SER A 117 -2.00 10.08 -5.64
C SER A 117 -1.15 9.04 -4.90
N PHE A 118 0.00 8.69 -5.48
CA PHE A 118 0.99 7.78 -4.90
C PHE A 118 2.34 8.44 -4.80
N ASP A 119 3.00 8.19 -3.67
CA ASP A 119 4.36 8.67 -3.44
C ASP A 119 5.36 7.52 -3.27
N VAL A 120 4.91 6.30 -2.88
CA VAL A 120 5.81 5.26 -2.36
C VAL A 120 5.16 3.87 -2.26
N ALA A 121 5.96 2.80 -2.36
CA ALA A 121 5.61 1.47 -1.85
C ALA A 121 6.48 1.11 -0.63
N ASN A 122 5.87 0.50 0.39
CA ASN A 122 6.57 0.15 1.63
C ASN A 122 6.76 -1.36 1.77
N VAL A 123 7.99 -1.77 2.05
CA VAL A 123 8.43 -3.16 2.20
C VAL A 123 8.84 -3.40 3.65
N GLY A 124 8.17 -4.35 4.30
CA GLY A 124 8.51 -4.77 5.66
C GLY A 124 9.34 -6.05 5.63
N PHE A 125 10.58 -6.00 6.12
CA PHE A 125 11.38 -7.21 6.30
C PHE A 125 11.19 -7.79 7.71
N ALA A 126 11.17 -9.11 7.82
CA ALA A 126 11.17 -9.77 9.12
C ALA A 126 12.42 -9.33 9.92
N LYS A 127 12.26 -9.10 11.22
CA LYS A 127 13.32 -8.58 12.12
C LYS A 127 14.66 -9.35 12.10
N TYR A 128 14.65 -10.61 11.65
CA TYR A 128 15.85 -11.45 11.53
C TYR A 128 16.53 -11.38 10.15
N LEU A 129 15.86 -10.76 9.17
CA LEU A 129 16.39 -10.50 7.83
C LEU A 129 16.97 -9.08 7.72
N PHE A 130 16.62 -8.18 8.64
CA PHE A 130 17.24 -6.86 8.77
C PHE A 130 18.66 -6.98 9.35
N HIS A 131 19.68 -6.71 8.53
CA HIS A 131 21.06 -6.67 9.00
C HIS A 131 21.34 -5.37 9.80
N PRO A 132 22.06 -5.39 10.93
CA PRO A 132 22.30 -4.20 11.76
C PRO A 132 23.11 -3.06 11.10
N SER A 133 23.74 -3.28 9.95
CA SER A 133 24.51 -2.25 9.22
C SER A 133 23.64 -1.12 8.66
N TRP A 134 22.35 -1.37 8.47
CA TRP A 134 21.40 -0.43 7.87
C TRP A 134 20.91 0.68 8.81
N LEU A 135 21.11 0.52 10.12
CA LEU A 135 20.72 1.52 11.14
C LEU A 135 21.79 2.57 11.40
N ARG A 136 22.96 2.50 10.73
CA ARG A 136 24.16 3.24 11.16
C ARG A 136 24.58 4.44 10.33
N ASN A 137 23.93 4.75 9.21
CA ASN A 137 24.28 5.92 8.40
C ASN A 137 23.03 6.74 8.05
N SER A 138 22.68 7.65 8.96
CA SER A 138 21.82 8.83 8.73
C SER A 138 22.47 10.03 9.37
#